data_AF-A0A7C3QM42-F1
#
_entry.id   AF-A0A7C3QM42-F1
#
_cell.length_a   1.000
_cell.length_b   1.000
_cell.length_c   1.000
_cell.angle_alpha   90.00
_cell.angle_beta   90.00
_cell.angle_gamma   90.00
#
_symmetry.space_group_name_H-M   'P 1'
#
loop_
_entity.id
_entity.type
_entity.pdbx_description
1 polymer ?
#
loop_
_entity_poly.entity_id
_entity_poly.type
_entity_poly.pdbx_seq_one_letter_code
_entity_poly.pdbx_strand_id
1 'polypeptide(L)'
;MGLAYPLALAWRWHKDPIDERQRQHLYIGLVLVVGTTLIMRGGWQTVEWLVNPLLSLSQAFQAITGVTGSPSWFTATLISLALLFILFYDLRFLLSDLLGSILLFAILIGLAAGDSSWALIAITLVLLRGAHHLLRFNQSLGQGGLMRTRGIVIATIFILSTASMVMDKNRMRAITEVQISQQDVLIRSLAQAAEDPDIPFQIASQWPGRTMIASKRHTFPLPPAEGKSSEEFLESISGITHLIFDPYDPHNEALARQIAVLAGYTKTAELNSDGVIVEVIPQQTGETGKQTAESDVTAADDKPSPPPAEKQPSS
;
A
#
# COMPACT_ATOMS: atom_id res chain seq x y z
N MET A 1 2.16 -17.47 -6.74
CA MET A 1 1.43 -17.40 -8.04
C MET A 1 2.18 -17.99 -9.21
N GLY A 2 3.42 -17.58 -9.51
CA GLY A 2 4.16 -18.09 -10.68
C GLY A 2 4.30 -19.61 -10.78
N LEU A 3 4.28 -20.32 -9.64
CA LEU A 3 4.31 -21.79 -9.57
C LEU A 3 2.98 -22.47 -9.95
N ALA A 4 1.88 -21.72 -10.07
CA ALA A 4 0.58 -22.30 -10.38
C ALA A 4 0.53 -22.92 -11.79
N TYR A 5 1.19 -22.29 -12.76
CA TYR A 5 1.31 -22.81 -14.12
C TYR A 5 2.03 -24.15 -14.20
N PRO A 6 3.28 -24.28 -13.69
CA PRO A 6 3.96 -25.57 -13.69
C PRO A 6 3.19 -26.64 -12.91
N LEU A 7 2.55 -26.32 -11.78
CA LEU A 7 1.71 -27.28 -11.05
C LEU A 7 0.50 -27.75 -11.87
N ALA A 8 -0.21 -26.83 -12.52
CA ALA A 8 -1.35 -27.15 -13.37
C ALA A 8 -0.97 -28.08 -14.52
N LEU A 9 0.17 -27.81 -15.14
CA LEU A 9 0.71 -28.59 -16.23
C LEU A 9 1.12 -30.00 -15.76
N ALA A 10 1.81 -30.09 -14.61
CA ALA A 10 2.19 -31.36 -13.99
C ALA A 10 0.97 -32.21 -13.63
N TRP A 11 -0.07 -31.60 -13.07
CA TRP A 11 -1.32 -32.28 -12.74
C TRP A 11 -2.02 -32.83 -13.98
N ARG A 12 -2.10 -32.04 -15.05
CA ARG A 12 -2.76 -32.44 -16.30
C ARG A 12 -2.03 -33.60 -16.95
N TRP A 13 -0.71 -33.55 -17.05
CA TRP A 13 0.09 -34.64 -17.61
C TRP A 13 0.14 -35.89 -16.75
N HIS A 14 -0.04 -35.75 -15.43
CA HIS A 14 -0.20 -36.91 -14.56
C HIS A 14 -1.50 -37.67 -14.84
N LYS A 15 -2.59 -36.96 -15.19
CA LYS A 15 -3.87 -37.59 -15.54
C LYS A 15 -3.92 -38.15 -16.96
N ASP A 16 -3.43 -37.40 -17.94
CA ASP A 16 -3.42 -37.79 -19.36
C ASP A 16 -1.99 -37.79 -19.91
N PRO A 17 -1.20 -38.87 -19.70
CA PRO A 17 0.14 -38.96 -20.23
C PRO A 17 0.10 -39.16 -21.75
N ILE A 18 0.81 -38.31 -22.50
CA ILE A 18 0.91 -38.38 -23.97
C ILE A 18 1.86 -39.53 -24.38
N ASP A 19 3.01 -39.66 -23.71
CA ASP A 19 4.00 -40.72 -23.94
C ASP A 19 4.95 -40.84 -22.73
N GLU A 20 5.42 -42.04 -22.40
CA GLU A 20 6.15 -42.34 -21.17
C GLU A 20 7.59 -41.79 -21.18
N ARG A 21 8.20 -41.68 -22.37
CA ARG A 21 9.50 -41.03 -22.55
C ARG A 21 9.41 -39.50 -22.51
N GLN A 22 8.34 -38.92 -23.04
CA GLN A 22 8.08 -37.47 -22.89
C GLN A 22 7.83 -37.10 -21.43
N ARG A 23 7.14 -37.96 -20.67
CA ARG A 23 6.87 -37.75 -19.24
C ARG A 23 8.14 -37.46 -18.43
N GLN A 24 9.23 -38.20 -18.66
CA GLN A 24 10.48 -38.00 -17.93
C GLN A 24 11.13 -36.65 -18.24
N HIS A 25 11.24 -36.28 -19.52
CA HIS A 25 11.81 -34.99 -19.94
C HIS A 25 10.99 -33.80 -19.40
N LEU A 26 9.66 -33.95 -19.36
CA LEU A 26 8.76 -32.93 -18.85
C LEU A 26 8.90 -32.73 -17.32
N TYR A 27 9.05 -33.81 -16.54
CA TYR A 27 9.32 -33.67 -15.11
C TYR A 27 10.67 -33.02 -14.83
N ILE A 28 11.70 -33.31 -15.64
CA ILE A 28 13.00 -32.63 -15.52
C ILE A 28 12.85 -31.14 -15.81
N GLY A 29 12.16 -30.76 -16.89
CA GLY A 29 11.87 -29.37 -17.22
C GLY A 29 11.07 -28.66 -16.13
N LEU A 30 10.07 -29.35 -15.55
CA LEU A 30 9.26 -28.84 -14.44
C LEU A 30 10.13 -28.53 -13.22
N VAL A 31 10.98 -29.47 -12.79
CA VAL A 31 11.89 -29.30 -11.65
C VAL A 31 12.84 -28.12 -11.90
N LEU A 32 13.37 -27.99 -13.13
CA LEU A 32 14.27 -26.90 -13.50
C LEU A 32 13.56 -25.54 -13.45
N VAL A 33 12.35 -25.43 -14.00
CA VAL A 33 11.56 -24.18 -13.96
C VAL A 33 11.16 -23.81 -12.54
N VAL A 34 10.69 -24.78 -11.74
CA VAL A 34 10.33 -24.57 -10.33
C VAL A 34 11.54 -24.13 -9.52
N GLY A 35 12.69 -24.80 -9.69
CA GLY A 35 13.95 -24.45 -9.03
C GLY A 35 14.43 -23.05 -9.41
N THR A 36 14.43 -22.71 -10.70
CA THR A 36 14.83 -21.38 -11.19
C THR A 36 13.90 -20.29 -10.63
N THR A 37 12.59 -20.55 -10.60
CA THR A 37 11.60 -19.62 -10.05
C THR A 37 11.82 -19.40 -8.55
N LEU A 38 12.13 -20.47 -7.79
CA LEU A 38 12.45 -20.39 -6.37
C LEU A 38 13.73 -19.61 -6.10
N ILE A 39 14.79 -19.84 -6.89
CA ILE A 39 16.06 -19.10 -6.78
C ILE A 39 15.84 -17.61 -7.05
N MET A 40 15.13 -17.27 -8.14
CA MET A 40 14.81 -15.87 -8.44
C MET A 40 13.95 -15.22 -7.36
N ARG A 41 13.00 -15.97 -6.79
CA ARG A 41 12.12 -15.46 -5.72
C ARG A 41 12.83 -15.36 -4.36
N GLY A 42 13.86 -16.18 -4.10
CA GLY A 42 14.66 -16.13 -2.88
C GLY A 42 15.35 -14.77 -2.65
N GLY A 43 15.56 -13.99 -3.71
CA GLY A 43 16.05 -12.60 -3.61
C GLY A 43 15.01 -11.57 -3.15
N TRP A 44 13.74 -11.95 -3.00
CA TRP A 44 12.62 -11.05 -2.70
C TRP A 44 12.08 -11.37 -1.30
N GLN A 45 12.75 -10.87 -0.26
CA GLN A 45 12.37 -11.10 1.16
C GLN A 45 11.10 -10.33 1.60
N THR A 46 10.44 -9.60 0.70
CA THR A 46 9.31 -8.71 1.04
C THR A 46 7.94 -9.40 1.03
N VAL A 47 7.88 -10.72 0.84
CA VAL A 47 6.59 -11.45 0.89
C VAL A 47 6.33 -11.88 2.32
N GLU A 48 5.44 -11.16 2.99
CA GLU A 48 4.87 -11.59 4.26
C GLU A 48 4.06 -12.88 4.03
N TRP A 49 4.41 -13.92 4.76
CA TRP A 49 3.69 -15.18 4.75
C TRP A 49 2.68 -15.20 5.89
N LEU A 50 1.62 -15.99 5.74
CA LEU A 50 0.57 -16.19 6.75
C LEU A 50 -0.24 -14.92 7.07
N VAL A 51 -0.28 -13.96 6.15
CA VAL A 51 -1.21 -12.82 6.25
C VAL A 51 -2.64 -13.35 6.17
N ASN A 52 -3.55 -12.78 6.96
CA ASN A 52 -4.94 -13.20 6.99
C ASN A 52 -5.61 -12.99 5.61
N PRO A 53 -5.96 -14.05 4.87
CA PRO A 53 -6.50 -13.93 3.52
C PRO A 53 -7.86 -13.21 3.50
N LEU A 54 -8.66 -13.31 4.56
CA LEU A 54 -9.95 -12.61 4.62
C LEU A 54 -9.77 -11.10 4.60
N LEU A 55 -8.74 -10.59 5.28
CA LEU A 55 -8.45 -9.16 5.30
C LEU A 55 -8.12 -8.67 3.88
N SER A 56 -7.24 -9.37 3.19
CA SER A 56 -6.82 -9.04 1.83
C SER A 56 -7.96 -9.12 0.82
N LEU A 57 -8.89 -10.07 0.98
CA LEU A 57 -10.13 -10.12 0.18
C LEU A 57 -11.00 -8.88 0.38
N SER A 58 -11.24 -8.47 1.64
CA SER A 58 -12.02 -7.25 1.89
C SER A 58 -11.34 -5.99 1.38
N GLN A 59 -10.01 -5.87 1.56
CA GLN A 59 -9.24 -4.73 1.06
C GLN A 59 -9.26 -4.66 -0.46
N ALA A 60 -9.06 -5.79 -1.15
CA ALA A 60 -9.12 -5.84 -2.61
C ALA A 60 -10.52 -5.49 -3.13
N PHE A 61 -11.57 -5.97 -2.48
CA PHE A 61 -12.94 -5.62 -2.86
C PHE A 61 -13.27 -4.15 -2.61
N GLN A 62 -12.84 -3.58 -1.48
CA GLN A 62 -12.97 -2.16 -1.19
C GLN A 62 -12.21 -1.30 -2.20
N ALA A 63 -11.00 -1.71 -2.59
CA ALA A 63 -10.22 -1.04 -3.62
C ALA A 63 -10.93 -1.03 -4.98
N ILE A 64 -11.60 -2.14 -5.34
CA ILE A 64 -12.38 -2.22 -6.59
C ILE A 64 -13.65 -1.37 -6.52
N THR A 65 -14.33 -1.39 -5.38
CA THR A 65 -15.63 -0.73 -5.19
C THR A 65 -15.53 0.74 -4.75
N GLY A 66 -14.34 1.21 -4.40
CA GLY A 66 -14.11 2.57 -3.93
C GLY A 66 -14.76 2.89 -2.59
N VAL A 67 -15.15 1.87 -1.80
CA VAL A 67 -15.72 2.07 -0.47
C VAL A 67 -14.59 2.39 0.51
N THR A 68 -14.53 3.65 0.93
CA THR A 68 -13.59 4.15 1.94
C THR A 68 -14.08 3.76 3.33
N GLY A 69 -13.31 2.95 4.05
CA GLY A 69 -13.64 2.51 5.41
C GLY A 69 -12.74 1.39 5.88
N SER A 70 -12.90 0.98 7.15
CA SER A 70 -12.18 -0.17 7.66
C SER A 70 -12.60 -1.45 6.93
N PRO A 71 -11.67 -2.39 6.70
CA PRO A 71 -11.98 -3.69 6.11
C PRO A 71 -13.13 -4.37 6.87
N SER A 72 -14.28 -4.56 6.21
CA SER A 72 -15.46 -5.11 6.89
C SER A 72 -15.44 -6.64 6.84
N TRP A 73 -15.51 -7.28 8.00
CA TRP A 73 -15.49 -8.73 8.11
C TRP A 73 -16.66 -9.39 7.36
N PHE A 74 -17.79 -8.68 7.28
CA PHE A 74 -18.96 -9.11 6.50
C PHE A 74 -18.66 -9.25 5.01
N THR A 75 -18.00 -8.26 4.39
CA THR A 75 -17.65 -8.34 2.96
C THR A 75 -16.62 -9.43 2.67
N ALA A 76 -15.60 -9.56 3.53
CA ALA A 76 -14.64 -10.66 3.45
C ALA A 76 -15.33 -12.03 3.47
N THR A 77 -16.25 -12.22 4.42
CA THR A 77 -16.99 -13.48 4.60
C THR A 77 -17.88 -13.77 3.39
N LEU A 78 -18.59 -12.78 2.87
CA LEU A 78 -19.47 -12.95 1.69
C LEU A 78 -18.67 -13.41 0.46
N ILE A 79 -17.53 -12.77 0.18
CA ILE A 79 -16.69 -13.11 -0.97
C ILE A 79 -16.02 -14.47 -0.76
N SER A 80 -15.56 -14.76 0.45
CA SER A 80 -14.98 -16.07 0.81
C SER A 80 -16.00 -17.20 0.61
N LEU A 81 -17.26 -16.99 1.01
CA LEU A 81 -18.34 -17.94 0.76
C LEU A 81 -18.62 -18.14 -0.73
N ALA A 82 -18.64 -17.06 -1.51
CA ALA A 82 -18.81 -17.15 -2.96
C ALA A 82 -17.64 -17.91 -3.62
N LEU A 83 -16.40 -17.66 -3.16
CA LEU A 83 -15.22 -18.37 -3.62
C LEU A 83 -15.29 -19.86 -3.26
N LEU A 84 -15.61 -20.21 -2.02
CA LEU A 84 -15.77 -21.59 -1.58
C LEU A 84 -16.87 -22.29 -2.39
N PHE A 85 -18.01 -21.64 -2.60
CA PHE A 85 -19.09 -22.16 -3.43
C PHE A 85 -18.58 -22.54 -4.83
N ILE A 86 -17.86 -21.64 -5.50
CA ILE A 86 -17.31 -21.89 -6.83
C ILE A 86 -16.27 -23.01 -6.79
N LEU A 87 -15.37 -23.02 -5.80
CA LEU A 87 -14.35 -24.05 -5.65
C LEU A 87 -14.97 -25.44 -5.46
N PHE A 88 -16.03 -25.57 -4.66
CA PHE A 88 -16.70 -26.86 -4.43
C PHE A 88 -17.54 -27.33 -5.61
N TYR A 89 -18.35 -26.43 -6.19
CA TYR A 89 -19.27 -26.81 -7.27
C TYR A 89 -18.55 -27.02 -8.62
N ASP A 90 -17.52 -26.23 -8.91
CA ASP A 90 -16.77 -26.31 -10.18
C ASP A 90 -15.44 -27.05 -10.06
N LEU A 91 -15.11 -27.72 -8.96
CA LEU A 91 -13.79 -28.34 -8.77
C LEU A 91 -13.39 -29.25 -9.94
N ARG A 92 -14.33 -30.09 -10.40
CA ARG A 92 -14.10 -31.00 -11.52
C ARG A 92 -13.86 -30.25 -12.82
N PHE A 93 -14.62 -29.19 -13.06
CA PHE A 93 -14.43 -28.35 -14.23
C PHE A 93 -13.07 -27.63 -14.17
N LEU A 94 -12.75 -27.02 -13.03
CA LEU A 94 -11.49 -26.31 -12.82
C LEU A 94 -10.29 -27.21 -13.08
N LEU A 95 -10.35 -28.48 -12.65
CA LEU A 95 -9.29 -29.44 -12.92
C LEU A 95 -9.25 -29.97 -14.35
N SER A 96 -10.34 -29.84 -15.13
CA SER A 96 -10.42 -30.31 -16.52
C SER A 96 -9.83 -29.33 -17.54
N ASP A 97 -9.84 -28.04 -17.21
CA ASP A 97 -9.33 -26.96 -18.06
C ASP A 97 -7.95 -26.47 -17.57
N LEU A 98 -7.06 -26.12 -18.49
CA LEU A 98 -5.73 -25.62 -18.13
C LEU A 98 -5.84 -24.29 -17.37
N LEU A 99 -6.67 -23.37 -17.86
CA LEU A 99 -6.85 -22.08 -17.20
C LEU A 99 -7.49 -22.25 -15.82
N GLY A 100 -8.50 -23.11 -15.72
CA GLY A 100 -9.15 -23.44 -14.45
C GLY A 100 -8.18 -24.02 -13.41
N SER A 101 -7.29 -24.91 -13.85
CA SER A 101 -6.33 -25.56 -12.96
C SER A 101 -5.22 -24.60 -12.53
N ILE A 102 -4.75 -23.74 -13.44
CA ILE A 102 -3.83 -22.64 -13.09
C ILE A 102 -4.45 -21.75 -12.02
N LEU A 103 -5.70 -21.30 -12.19
CA LEU A 103 -6.38 -20.45 -11.22
C LEU A 103 -6.59 -21.16 -9.87
N LEU A 104 -6.96 -22.45 -9.90
CA LEU A 104 -7.12 -23.25 -8.70
C LEU A 104 -5.80 -23.35 -7.90
N PHE A 105 -4.71 -23.75 -8.56
CA PHE A 105 -3.41 -23.86 -7.91
C PHE A 105 -2.87 -22.49 -7.47
N ALA A 106 -3.15 -21.42 -8.22
CA ALA A 106 -2.81 -20.06 -7.81
C ALA A 106 -3.51 -19.68 -6.50
N ILE A 107 -4.80 -19.98 -6.39
CA ILE A 107 -5.57 -19.69 -5.17
C ILE A 107 -5.09 -20.54 -3.99
N LEU A 108 -4.82 -21.83 -4.20
CA LEU A 108 -4.33 -22.72 -3.14
C LEU A 108 -2.95 -22.30 -2.62
N ILE A 109 -2.01 -22.00 -3.53
CA ILE A 109 -0.67 -21.53 -3.15
C ILE A 109 -0.74 -20.15 -2.51
N GLY A 110 -1.55 -19.26 -3.08
CA GLY A 110 -1.68 -17.90 -2.59
C GLY A 110 -2.42 -17.78 -1.27
N LEU A 111 -3.20 -18.78 -0.86
CA LEU A 111 -3.85 -18.82 0.45
C LEU A 111 -2.82 -18.72 1.60
N ALA A 112 -1.62 -19.25 1.39
CA ALA A 112 -0.52 -19.18 2.37
C ALA A 112 0.17 -17.81 2.41
N ALA A 113 0.11 -17.04 1.32
CA ALA A 113 0.65 -15.67 1.27
C ALA A 113 -0.39 -14.66 1.78
N GLY A 114 -1.66 -14.83 1.36
CA GLY A 114 -2.75 -13.94 1.73
C GLY A 114 -2.54 -12.51 1.23
N ASP A 115 -1.83 -12.29 0.12
CA ASP A 115 -1.52 -10.96 -0.39
C ASP A 115 -2.63 -10.36 -1.27
N SER A 116 -2.47 -9.08 -1.64
CA SER A 116 -3.41 -8.37 -2.54
C SER A 116 -3.50 -9.03 -3.92
N SER A 117 -2.40 -9.59 -4.42
CA SER A 117 -2.37 -10.31 -5.71
C SER A 117 -3.23 -11.57 -5.67
N TRP A 118 -3.17 -12.34 -4.58
CA TRP A 118 -4.05 -13.48 -4.35
C TRP A 118 -5.52 -13.08 -4.29
N ALA A 119 -5.84 -12.00 -3.56
CA ALA A 119 -7.21 -11.52 -3.46
C ALA A 119 -7.80 -11.13 -4.83
N LEU A 120 -7.01 -10.46 -5.69
CA LEU A 120 -7.43 -10.13 -7.05
C LEU A 120 -7.67 -11.36 -7.92
N ILE A 121 -6.81 -12.38 -7.82
CA ILE A 121 -7.00 -13.65 -8.54
C ILE A 121 -8.27 -14.37 -8.06
N ALA A 122 -8.49 -14.40 -6.74
CA ALA A 122 -9.70 -14.98 -6.15
C ALA A 122 -10.97 -14.27 -6.64
N ILE A 123 -10.99 -12.94 -6.61
CA ILE A 123 -12.12 -12.13 -7.11
C ILE A 123 -12.31 -12.37 -8.62
N THR A 124 -11.23 -12.44 -9.39
CA THR A 124 -11.29 -12.72 -10.83
C THR A 124 -11.92 -14.09 -11.11
N LEU A 125 -11.54 -15.12 -10.35
CA LEU A 125 -12.17 -16.44 -10.48
C LEU A 125 -13.66 -16.39 -10.13
N VAL A 126 -14.01 -15.68 -9.04
CA VAL A 126 -15.40 -15.49 -8.61
C VAL A 126 -16.22 -14.81 -9.69
N LEU A 127 -15.69 -13.76 -10.32
CA LEU A 127 -16.36 -13.05 -11.42
C LEU A 127 -16.52 -13.94 -12.65
N LEU A 128 -15.44 -14.59 -13.09
CA LEU A 128 -15.42 -15.41 -14.30
C LEU A 128 -16.41 -16.57 -14.22
N ARG A 129 -16.44 -17.27 -13.08
CA ARG A 129 -17.33 -18.43 -12.87
C ARG A 129 -18.69 -18.05 -12.34
N GLY A 130 -18.76 -17.06 -11.45
CA GLY A 130 -20.01 -16.57 -10.90
C GLY A 130 -20.95 -16.08 -12.02
N ALA A 131 -20.43 -15.38 -13.02
CA ALA A 131 -21.21 -14.99 -14.19
C ALA A 131 -21.81 -16.20 -14.95
N HIS A 132 -21.00 -17.24 -15.17
CA HIS A 132 -21.47 -18.46 -15.86
C HIS A 132 -22.53 -19.22 -15.06
N HIS A 133 -22.38 -19.30 -13.73
CA HIS A 133 -23.39 -19.90 -12.86
C HIS A 133 -24.68 -19.10 -12.82
N LEU A 134 -24.61 -17.77 -12.75
CA LEU A 134 -25.79 -16.91 -12.82
C LEU A 134 -26.55 -17.13 -14.14
N LEU A 135 -25.83 -17.25 -15.25
CA LEU A 135 -26.42 -17.55 -16.56
C LEU A 135 -27.09 -18.93 -16.59
N ARG A 136 -26.42 -19.97 -16.10
CA ARG A 136 -26.99 -21.33 -16.04
C ARG A 136 -28.17 -21.45 -15.10
N PHE A 137 -28.08 -20.85 -13.92
CA PHE A 137 -29.16 -20.82 -12.94
C PHE A 137 -30.39 -20.14 -13.53
N ASN A 138 -30.21 -19.00 -14.20
CA ASN A 138 -31.28 -18.32 -14.89
C ASN A 138 -31.89 -19.15 -16.04
N GLN A 139 -31.07 -19.90 -16.80
CA GLN A 139 -31.57 -20.84 -17.81
C GLN A 139 -32.38 -22.00 -17.20
N SER A 140 -32.00 -22.46 -16.01
CA SER A 140 -32.71 -23.55 -15.31
C SER A 140 -34.07 -23.12 -14.74
N LEU A 141 -34.26 -21.82 -14.50
CA LEU A 141 -35.46 -21.24 -13.87
C LEU A 141 -36.65 -21.03 -14.82
N GLY A 142 -36.55 -21.40 -16.10
CA GLY A 142 -37.77 -21.63 -16.88
C GLY A 142 -37.65 -21.56 -18.40
N GLN A 143 -38.33 -22.52 -19.05
CA GLN A 143 -38.74 -22.53 -20.46
C GLN A 143 -39.87 -21.52 -20.77
N GLY A 144 -39.90 -20.36 -20.11
CA GLY A 144 -40.93 -19.34 -20.30
C GLY A 144 -40.37 -18.12 -21.04
N GLY A 145 -40.95 -17.81 -22.21
CA GLY A 145 -40.82 -16.60 -23.05
C GLY A 145 -39.53 -15.75 -22.97
N LEU A 146 -38.97 -15.38 -24.13
CA LEU A 146 -37.78 -14.51 -24.32
C LEU A 146 -37.67 -13.33 -23.32
N MET A 147 -38.80 -12.74 -22.93
CA MET A 147 -38.92 -11.64 -21.97
C MET A 147 -38.50 -12.02 -20.53
N ARG A 148 -38.81 -13.24 -20.05
CA ARG A 148 -38.55 -13.67 -18.65
C ARG A 148 -37.11 -14.14 -18.47
N THR A 149 -36.57 -14.90 -19.42
CA THR A 149 -35.18 -15.41 -19.34
C THR A 149 -34.15 -14.30 -19.52
N ARG A 150 -34.39 -13.33 -20.42
CA ARG A 150 -33.45 -12.21 -20.62
C ARG A 150 -33.70 -11.06 -19.64
N GLY A 151 -34.93 -10.89 -19.17
CA GLY A 151 -35.31 -9.82 -18.25
C GLY A 151 -34.56 -9.86 -16.92
N ILE A 152 -34.37 -11.04 -16.32
CA ILE A 152 -33.63 -11.18 -15.06
C ILE A 152 -32.15 -10.82 -15.27
N VAL A 153 -31.50 -11.34 -16.31
CA VAL A 153 -30.09 -11.03 -16.59
C VAL A 153 -29.91 -9.54 -16.86
N ILE A 154 -30.79 -8.94 -17.67
CA ILE A 154 -30.75 -7.50 -17.95
C ILE A 154 -31.00 -6.70 -16.67
N ALA A 155 -31.94 -7.09 -15.82
CA ALA A 155 -32.20 -6.44 -14.54
C ALA A 155 -30.99 -6.56 -13.60
N THR A 156 -30.36 -7.74 -13.50
CA THR A 156 -29.15 -7.94 -12.70
C THR A 156 -27.99 -7.11 -13.22
N ILE A 157 -27.76 -7.09 -14.53
CA ILE A 157 -26.72 -6.24 -15.15
C ILE A 157 -27.04 -4.77 -14.91
N PHE A 158 -28.30 -4.35 -15.01
CA PHE A 158 -28.72 -2.98 -14.77
C PHE A 158 -28.52 -2.56 -13.31
N ILE A 159 -28.91 -3.41 -12.36
CA ILE A 159 -28.67 -3.19 -10.92
C ILE A 159 -27.17 -3.12 -10.65
N LEU A 160 -26.39 -4.06 -11.19
CA LEU A 160 -24.94 -4.11 -11.00
C LEU A 160 -24.25 -2.88 -11.62
N SER A 161 -24.67 -2.46 -12.81
CA SER A 161 -24.16 -1.26 -13.49
C SER A 161 -24.53 0.00 -12.73
N THR A 162 -25.76 0.08 -12.21
CA THR A 162 -26.22 1.23 -11.41
C THR A 162 -25.47 1.30 -10.09
N ALA A 163 -25.32 0.17 -9.40
CA ALA A 163 -24.53 0.07 -8.17
C ALA A 163 -23.07 0.46 -8.42
N SER A 164 -22.47 -0.04 -9.50
CA SER A 164 -21.10 0.32 -9.91
C SER A 164 -20.98 1.81 -10.23
N MET A 165 -21.96 2.40 -10.90
CA MET A 165 -21.98 3.83 -11.20
C MET A 165 -22.13 4.68 -9.93
N VAL A 166 -22.96 4.27 -8.98
CA VAL A 166 -23.10 4.95 -7.68
C VAL A 166 -21.81 4.84 -6.88
N MET A 167 -21.19 3.67 -6.86
CA MET A 167 -19.89 3.43 -6.24
C MET A 167 -18.79 4.30 -6.87
N ASP A 168 -18.72 4.34 -8.20
CA ASP A 168 -17.74 5.15 -8.92
C ASP A 168 -17.96 6.66 -8.68
N LYS A 169 -19.22 7.11 -8.67
CA LYS A 169 -19.55 8.50 -8.32
C LYS A 169 -19.16 8.84 -6.88
N ASN A 170 -19.39 7.94 -5.93
CA ASN A 170 -18.97 8.12 -4.54
C ASN A 170 -17.45 8.12 -4.41
N ARG A 171 -16.75 7.27 -5.16
CA ARG A 171 -15.28 7.28 -5.24
C ARG A 171 -14.76 8.59 -5.81
N MET A 172 -15.32 9.07 -6.92
CA MET A 172 -14.93 10.34 -7.51
C MET A 172 -15.22 11.51 -6.58
N ARG A 173 -16.33 11.47 -5.83
CA ARG A 173 -16.60 12.43 -4.76
C ARG A 173 -15.58 12.34 -3.65
N ALA A 174 -15.25 11.16 -3.14
CA ALA A 174 -14.22 10.99 -2.11
C ALA A 174 -12.85 11.52 -2.57
N ILE A 175 -12.46 11.24 -3.82
CA ILE A 175 -11.22 11.76 -4.41
C ILE A 175 -11.27 13.28 -4.57
N THR A 176 -12.42 13.83 -4.99
CA THR A 176 -12.61 15.28 -5.21
C THR A 176 -12.76 16.06 -3.90
N GLU A 177 -13.35 15.45 -2.88
CA GLU A 177 -13.60 16.02 -1.54
C GLU A 177 -12.39 15.88 -0.60
N VAL A 178 -11.20 15.51 -1.11
CA VAL A 178 -9.95 15.40 -0.32
C VAL A 178 -10.01 14.26 0.71
N GLN A 179 -10.56 13.10 0.36
CA GLN A 179 -10.10 11.82 0.95
C GLN A 179 -8.90 11.30 0.16
N ILE A 180 -7.94 12.19 -0.09
CA ILE A 180 -6.58 11.79 -0.42
C ILE A 180 -6.11 10.93 0.77
N SER A 181 -5.51 9.77 0.52
CA SER A 181 -4.89 8.97 1.59
C SER A 181 -4.05 9.92 2.46
N GLN A 182 -4.13 9.85 3.78
CA GLN A 182 -3.40 10.80 4.64
C GLN A 182 -1.89 10.83 4.31
N GLN A 183 -1.35 9.70 3.85
CA GLN A 183 0.00 9.59 3.27
C GLN A 183 0.20 10.49 2.05
N ASP A 184 -0.75 10.50 1.11
CA ASP A 184 -0.70 11.36 -0.07
C ASP A 184 -0.88 12.85 0.28
N VAL A 185 -1.59 13.19 1.36
CA VAL A 185 -1.66 14.56 1.87
C VAL A 185 -0.28 15.01 2.35
N LEU A 186 0.40 14.18 3.15
CA LEU A 186 1.77 14.42 3.59
C LEU A 186 2.75 14.52 2.42
N ILE A 187 2.67 13.58 1.46
CA ILE A 187 3.51 13.61 0.26
C ILE A 187 3.26 14.87 -0.56
N ARG A 188 2.01 15.33 -0.68
CA ARG A 188 1.66 16.56 -1.39
C ARG A 188 2.19 17.80 -0.68
N SER A 189 2.07 17.87 0.64
CA SER A 189 2.62 18.97 1.44
C SER A 189 4.14 19.04 1.28
N LEU A 190 4.82 17.89 1.39
CA LEU A 190 6.26 17.79 1.13
C LEU A 190 6.62 18.20 -0.31
N ALA A 191 5.81 17.81 -1.29
CA ALA A 191 6.04 18.17 -2.69
C ALA A 191 5.88 19.68 -2.93
N GLN A 192 4.98 20.36 -2.21
CA GLN A 192 4.86 21.82 -2.26
C GLN A 192 6.10 22.50 -1.66
N ALA A 193 6.62 21.99 -0.54
CA ALA A 193 7.88 22.47 0.03
C ALA A 193 9.08 22.23 -0.90
N ALA A 194 9.04 21.14 -1.68
CA ALA A 194 10.07 20.78 -2.66
C ALA A 194 9.99 21.58 -3.99
N GLU A 195 8.96 22.40 -4.20
CA GLU A 195 8.78 23.14 -5.46
C GLU A 195 9.78 24.28 -5.61
N ASP A 196 10.30 24.82 -4.49
CA ASP A 196 11.31 25.89 -4.48
C ASP A 196 12.68 25.38 -4.96
N PRO A 197 13.14 25.76 -6.17
CA PRO A 197 14.39 25.26 -6.74
C PRO A 197 15.63 25.80 -6.02
N ASP A 198 15.51 26.89 -5.26
CA ASP A 198 16.64 27.56 -4.64
C ASP A 198 17.08 26.90 -3.32
N ILE A 199 16.26 25.99 -2.79
CA ILE A 199 16.54 25.25 -1.55
C ILE A 199 17.08 23.85 -1.90
N PRO A 200 18.26 23.45 -1.37
CA PRO A 200 18.71 22.07 -1.47
C PRO A 200 17.70 21.17 -0.75
N PHE A 201 17.09 20.25 -1.50
CA PHE A 201 15.99 19.42 -0.99
C PHE A 201 16.30 17.96 -1.30
N GLN A 202 16.88 17.27 -0.32
CA GLN A 202 17.09 15.82 -0.35
C GLN A 202 16.10 15.13 0.59
N ILE A 203 15.37 14.17 0.05
CA ILE A 203 14.26 13.50 0.73
C ILE A 203 14.62 12.04 0.99
N ALA A 204 14.41 11.55 2.20
CA ALA A 204 14.28 10.12 2.47
C ALA A 204 12.84 9.78 2.85
N SER A 205 12.27 8.73 2.25
CA SER A 205 10.84 8.41 2.36
C SER A 205 10.62 6.91 2.58
N GLN A 206 9.60 6.59 3.38
CA GLN A 206 9.04 5.24 3.46
C GLN A 206 8.45 4.78 2.11
N TRP A 207 7.99 5.73 1.29
CA TRP A 207 7.33 5.50 0.00
C TRP A 207 8.10 6.18 -1.15
N PRO A 208 9.36 5.80 -1.42
CA PRO A 208 10.28 6.57 -2.27
C PRO A 208 9.74 6.77 -3.69
N GLY A 209 9.08 5.77 -4.27
CA GLY A 209 8.48 5.88 -5.61
C GLY A 209 7.36 6.92 -5.70
N ARG A 210 6.43 6.94 -4.73
CA ARG A 210 5.31 7.90 -4.72
C ARG A 210 5.81 9.31 -4.44
N THR A 211 6.70 9.45 -3.46
CA THR A 211 7.30 10.74 -3.10
C THR A 211 8.14 11.33 -4.24
N MET A 212 8.93 10.52 -4.95
CA MET A 212 9.71 10.98 -6.11
C MET A 212 8.81 11.50 -7.23
N ILE A 213 7.71 10.81 -7.53
CA ILE A 213 6.76 11.24 -8.58
C ILE A 213 6.09 12.56 -8.19
N ALA A 214 5.66 12.70 -6.93
CA ALA A 214 4.97 13.89 -6.45
C ALA A 214 5.89 15.11 -6.34
N SER A 215 7.08 14.95 -5.74
CA SER A 215 8.05 16.03 -5.53
C SER A 215 8.87 16.36 -6.78
N LYS A 216 8.88 15.48 -7.79
CA LYS A 216 9.76 15.56 -8.97
C LYS A 216 11.26 15.66 -8.60
N ARG A 217 11.65 15.18 -7.41
CA ARG A 217 13.03 15.15 -6.92
C ARG A 217 13.47 13.74 -6.59
N HIS A 218 14.78 13.51 -6.63
CA HIS A 218 15.35 12.24 -6.18
C HIS A 218 14.97 11.98 -4.71
N THR A 219 14.43 10.79 -4.45
CA THR A 219 14.01 10.37 -3.12
C THR A 219 14.72 9.07 -2.76
N PHE A 220 15.37 9.07 -1.60
CA PHE A 220 16.05 7.91 -1.04
C PHE A 220 15.11 7.07 -0.18
N PRO A 221 15.35 5.76 -0.02
CA PRO A 221 14.70 4.98 1.02
C PRO A 221 15.13 5.50 2.40
N LEU A 222 14.32 5.20 3.43
CA LEU A 222 14.65 5.58 4.81
C LEU A 222 16.00 4.98 5.26
N PRO A 223 16.80 5.74 6.03
CA PRO A 223 18.03 5.24 6.62
C PRO A 223 17.71 4.16 7.67
N PRO A 224 18.48 3.06 7.74
CA PRO A 224 18.30 2.07 8.79
C PRO A 224 18.72 2.66 10.13
N ALA A 225 17.83 2.57 11.13
CA ALA A 225 18.01 3.11 12.47
C ALA A 225 18.30 2.02 13.54
N GLU A 226 18.07 0.74 13.21
CA GLU A 226 18.32 -0.37 14.14
C GLU A 226 19.81 -0.60 14.36
N GLY A 227 20.21 -0.74 15.62
CA GLY A 227 21.57 -1.12 16.01
C GLY A 227 22.65 -0.03 15.90
N LYS A 228 22.29 1.21 15.54
CA LYS A 228 23.22 2.35 15.45
C LYS A 228 23.20 3.24 16.69
N SER A 229 24.34 3.86 17.02
CA SER A 229 24.35 4.98 17.98
C SER A 229 23.68 6.23 17.39
N SER A 230 23.33 7.19 18.23
CA SER A 230 22.70 8.44 17.76
C SER A 230 23.65 9.28 16.89
N GLU A 231 24.96 9.20 17.14
CA GLU A 231 25.99 9.86 16.32
C GLU A 231 26.16 9.18 14.95
N GLU A 232 26.22 7.85 14.92
CA GLU A 232 26.28 7.06 13.66
C GLU A 232 25.02 7.27 12.82
N PHE A 233 23.86 7.39 13.47
CA PHE A 233 22.61 7.69 12.80
C PHE A 233 22.62 9.12 12.23
N LEU A 234 23.09 10.12 12.99
CA LEU A 234 23.23 11.50 12.54
C LEU A 234 24.16 11.64 11.32
N GLU A 235 25.29 10.93 11.33
CA GLU A 235 26.21 10.88 10.18
C GLU A 235 25.50 10.32 8.93
N SER A 236 24.70 9.27 9.10
CA SER A 236 23.97 8.64 8.00
C SER A 236 22.86 9.49 7.39
N ILE A 237 22.40 10.54 8.09
CA ILE A 237 21.37 11.48 7.61
C ILE A 237 21.94 12.86 7.25
N SER A 238 23.25 13.06 7.31
CA SER A 238 23.91 14.37 7.13
C SER A 238 23.68 15.01 5.76
N GLY A 239 23.30 14.24 4.73
CA GLY A 239 22.91 14.73 3.40
C GLY A 239 21.41 14.85 3.16
N ILE A 240 20.58 14.39 4.11
CA ILE A 240 19.12 14.36 3.99
C ILE A 240 18.56 15.61 4.66
N THR A 241 17.69 16.32 3.96
CA THR A 241 17.03 17.54 4.48
C THR A 241 15.66 17.25 5.08
N HIS A 242 14.93 16.29 4.49
CA HIS A 242 13.57 15.95 4.90
C HIS A 242 13.40 14.43 4.98
N LEU A 243 12.81 13.96 6.06
CA LEU A 243 12.41 12.57 6.30
C LEU A 243 10.88 12.50 6.34
N ILE A 244 10.29 11.56 5.62
CA ILE A 244 8.84 11.32 5.64
C ILE A 244 8.56 9.83 5.91
N PHE A 245 7.83 9.55 6.98
CA PHE A 245 7.51 8.18 7.39
C PHE A 245 6.29 8.13 8.33
N ASP A 246 5.74 6.93 8.51
CA ASP A 246 4.71 6.66 9.52
C ASP A 246 5.37 6.28 10.86
N PRO A 247 5.28 7.11 11.92
CA PRO A 247 5.88 6.80 13.21
C PRO A 247 5.11 5.73 13.98
N TYR A 248 3.89 5.37 13.56
CA TYR A 248 3.06 4.34 14.19
C TYR A 248 3.28 2.95 13.59
N ASP A 249 4.01 2.86 12.47
CA ASP A 249 4.44 1.58 11.89
C ASP A 249 5.51 0.93 12.80
N PRO A 250 5.31 -0.32 13.27
CA PRO A 250 6.30 -1.04 14.09
C PRO A 250 7.70 -1.10 13.48
N HIS A 251 7.82 -1.10 12.15
CA HIS A 251 9.11 -1.12 11.46
C HIS A 251 9.90 0.20 11.61
N ASN A 252 9.21 1.29 11.92
CA ASN A 252 9.80 2.62 12.06
C ASN A 252 10.01 3.02 13.54
N GLU A 253 9.70 2.16 14.50
CA GLU A 253 9.80 2.50 15.93
C GLU A 253 11.24 2.90 16.32
N ALA A 254 12.24 2.18 15.80
CA ALA A 254 13.64 2.52 16.02
C ALA A 254 14.01 3.89 15.43
N LEU A 255 13.50 4.20 14.23
CA LEU A 255 13.71 5.49 13.57
C LEU A 255 13.06 6.63 14.35
N ALA A 256 11.80 6.47 14.76
CA ALA A 256 11.07 7.45 15.56
C ALA A 256 11.79 7.76 16.88
N ARG A 257 12.31 6.73 17.57
CA ARG A 257 13.10 6.90 18.79
C ARG A 257 14.40 7.67 18.55
N GLN A 258 15.16 7.32 17.51
CA GLN A 258 16.42 8.01 17.20
C GLN A 258 16.19 9.49 16.85
N ILE A 259 15.15 9.80 16.07
CA ILE A 259 14.78 11.18 15.75
C ILE A 259 14.38 11.95 17.02
N ALA A 260 13.65 11.31 17.95
CA ALA A 260 13.29 11.94 19.23
C ALA A 260 14.51 12.26 20.09
N VAL A 261 15.57 11.43 20.07
CA VAL A 261 16.84 11.73 20.75
C VAL A 261 17.58 12.90 20.08
N LEU A 262 17.44 13.05 18.77
CA LEU A 262 18.06 14.11 17.97
C LEU A 262 17.24 15.40 17.90
N ALA A 263 16.35 15.68 18.85
CA ALA A 263 15.48 16.86 18.86
C ALA A 263 16.22 18.23 18.75
N GLY A 264 17.53 18.29 18.99
CA GLY A 264 18.36 19.47 18.74
C GLY A 264 18.82 19.66 17.29
N TYR A 265 18.77 18.61 16.46
CA TYR A 265 19.20 18.57 15.07
C TYR A 265 18.07 18.28 14.09
N THR A 266 16.87 17.95 14.59
CA THR A 266 15.70 17.65 13.78
C THR A 266 14.49 18.43 14.26
N LYS A 267 13.69 18.93 13.33
CA LYS A 267 12.46 19.67 13.60
C LYS A 267 11.28 18.98 12.90
N THR A 268 10.20 18.73 13.64
CA THR A 268 8.96 18.27 13.02
C THR A 268 8.32 19.41 12.24
N ALA A 269 8.26 19.29 10.92
CA ALA A 269 7.64 20.28 10.04
C ALA A 269 6.12 20.10 10.00
N GLU A 270 5.65 18.85 9.92
CA GLU A 270 4.24 18.50 9.89
C GLU A 270 4.01 17.15 10.57
N LEU A 271 2.91 17.02 11.30
CA LEU A 271 2.49 15.77 11.95
C LEU A 271 1.00 15.56 11.69
N ASN A 272 0.66 14.46 11.02
CA ASN A 272 -0.71 14.02 10.76
C ASN A 272 -0.95 12.66 11.42
N SER A 273 -2.20 12.20 11.41
CA SER A 273 -2.59 10.93 12.06
C SER A 273 -1.86 9.70 11.52
N ASP A 274 -1.36 9.76 10.29
CA ASP A 274 -0.80 8.61 9.55
C ASP A 274 0.65 8.87 9.09
N GLY A 275 1.32 9.91 9.62
CA GLY A 275 2.72 10.17 9.29
C GLY A 275 3.28 11.52 9.72
N VAL A 276 4.60 11.64 9.62
CA VAL A 276 5.37 12.81 10.05
C VAL A 276 6.36 13.24 8.96
N ILE A 277 6.54 14.56 8.83
CA ILE A 277 7.64 15.17 8.06
C ILE A 277 8.62 15.76 9.08
N VAL A 278 9.86 15.32 9.01
CA VAL A 278 10.96 15.77 9.87
C VAL A 278 12.01 16.46 9.01
N GLU A 279 12.29 17.71 9.32
CA GLU A 279 13.35 18.52 8.73
C GLU A 279 14.64 18.30 9.53
N VAL A 280 15.75 18.05 8.84
CA VAL A 280 17.08 17.92 9.45
C VAL A 280 17.79 19.25 9.31
N ILE A 281 18.16 19.85 10.44
CA ILE A 281 18.84 21.14 10.48
C ILE A 281 20.34 20.88 10.21
N PRO A 282 20.95 21.48 9.17
CA PRO A 282 22.37 21.34 8.93
C PRO A 282 23.15 21.89 10.12
N GLN A 283 24.15 21.15 10.61
CA GLN A 283 25.04 21.67 11.65
C GLN A 283 25.70 22.96 11.14
N GLN A 284 25.42 24.09 11.80
CA GLN A 284 26.23 25.30 11.64
C GLN A 284 27.64 24.95 12.11
N THR A 285 28.52 24.65 11.16
CA THR A 285 29.95 24.47 11.41
C THR A 285 30.50 25.82 11.83
N GLY A 286 31.12 25.88 13.01
CA GLY A 286 31.25 27.11 13.78
C GLY A 286 32.09 28.23 13.17
N GLU A 287 31.59 29.45 13.27
CA GLU A 287 32.34 30.69 13.44
C GLU A 287 31.55 31.60 14.38
N THR A 288 32.07 31.86 15.58
CA THR A 288 32.20 33.18 16.24
C THR A 288 32.50 32.94 17.72
N GLY A 289 33.74 32.54 17.98
CA GLY A 289 34.37 32.58 19.28
C GLY A 289 35.63 33.44 19.22
N LYS A 290 35.49 34.75 18.94
CA LYS A 290 36.43 35.83 19.30
C LYS A 290 35.99 37.17 18.70
N GLN A 291 36.20 38.25 19.46
CA GLN A 291 35.84 39.66 19.22
C GLN A 291 34.35 39.93 19.48
N THR A 292 33.93 40.53 20.60
CA THR A 292 34.42 41.81 21.12
C THR A 292 34.13 41.89 22.62
N ALA A 293 35.17 41.70 23.43
CA ALA A 293 35.26 42.32 24.73
C ALA A 293 36.36 43.38 24.60
N GLU A 294 36.10 44.58 25.10
CA GLU A 294 37.06 45.67 25.29
C GLU A 294 37.29 46.63 24.12
N SER A 295 36.37 47.58 23.98
CA SER A 295 36.75 49.00 23.91
C SER A 295 35.60 49.87 24.42
N ASP A 296 35.85 50.44 25.58
CA ASP A 296 35.03 51.29 26.42
C ASP A 296 34.92 52.73 25.86
N VAL A 297 33.95 53.46 26.40
CA VAL A 297 33.76 54.93 26.43
C VAL A 297 33.20 55.63 25.19
N THR A 298 31.91 55.98 25.22
CA THR A 298 31.44 57.38 25.33
C THR A 298 29.99 57.42 25.83
N ALA A 299 29.78 58.12 26.94
CA ALA A 299 28.50 58.32 27.62
C ALA A 299 27.66 59.44 26.98
N ALA A 300 26.33 59.24 26.95
CA ALA A 300 25.27 60.26 27.01
C ALA A 300 23.92 59.49 27.08
N ASP A 301 23.33 59.32 28.26
CA ASP A 301 22.35 60.23 28.89
C ASP A 301 21.01 60.26 28.12
N ASP A 302 20.08 59.36 28.45
CA ASP A 302 18.65 59.70 28.44
C ASP A 302 17.82 58.77 29.35
N LYS A 303 16.86 59.38 30.05
CA LYS A 303 16.08 58.84 31.17
C LYS A 303 15.00 57.83 30.75
N PRO A 304 14.63 56.88 31.63
CA PRO A 304 13.47 56.02 31.42
C PRO A 304 12.15 56.72 31.79
N SER A 305 11.18 56.73 30.87
CA SER A 305 9.79 57.12 31.15
C SER A 305 9.00 55.95 31.74
N PRO A 306 8.13 56.18 32.75
CA PRO A 306 7.41 55.13 33.48
C PRO A 306 6.16 54.62 32.75
N PRO A 307 5.67 53.42 33.10
CA PRO A 307 4.52 52.77 32.45
C PRO A 307 3.18 53.43 32.81
N PRO A 308 2.18 53.39 31.90
CA PRO A 308 0.86 53.97 32.15
C PRO A 308 0.04 53.12 33.12
N ALA A 309 -0.57 53.82 34.08
CA ALA A 309 -1.35 53.28 35.17
C ALA A 309 -2.74 52.75 34.76
N GLU A 310 -3.03 51.61 35.36
CA GLU A 310 -4.30 50.90 35.51
C GLU A 310 -5.41 51.82 36.06
N LYS A 311 -6.59 51.82 35.41
CA LYS A 311 -7.82 52.44 35.92
C LYS A 311 -9.01 51.49 35.75
N GLN A 312 -9.45 50.95 36.88
CA GLN A 312 -10.83 50.56 37.21
C GLN A 312 -11.03 50.89 38.70
N PRO A 313 -12.25 50.94 39.26
CA PRO A 313 -13.58 51.14 38.68
C PRO A 313 -14.36 52.27 39.40
N SER A 314 -15.57 52.61 38.94
CA SER A 314 -16.59 53.21 39.82
C SER A 314 -18.01 53.03 39.25
N SER A 315 -18.78 52.25 40.03
CA SER A 315 -20.23 52.36 40.30
C SER A 315 -21.25 52.03 39.22
#